data_AF-A0A348AN05-F1
#
_entry.id   AF-A0A348AN05-F1
#
_cell.length_a   1.000
_cell.length_b   1.000
_cell.length_c   1.000
_cell.angle_alpha   90.00
_cell.angle_beta   90.00
_cell.angle_gamma   90.00
#
_symmetry.space_group_name_H-M   'P 1'
#
loop_
_entity.id
_entity.type
_entity.pdbx_description
1 polymer ?
#
loop_
_entity_poly.entity_id
_entity_poly.type
_entity_poly.pdbx_seq_one_letter_code
_entity_poly.pdbx_strand_id
1 'polypeptide(L)' 'MSRTQASNEVQYKISIKFLNILLRNGIITSNEYKKIDDLNRQTFTPELSQVYAQ' A
#
# COMPACT_ATOMS: atom_id res chain seq x y z
N MET A 1 -16.21 -10.02 -3.98
CA MET A 1 -15.58 -8.73 -4.35
C MET A 1 -16.27 -8.13 -5.56
N SER A 2 -16.64 -6.85 -5.47
CA SER A 2 -17.07 -5.99 -6.57
C SER A 2 -15.88 -5.61 -7.44
N ARG A 3 -16.15 -5.06 -8.64
CA ARG A 3 -15.09 -4.56 -9.53
C ARG A 3 -14.26 -3.44 -8.88
N THR A 4 -14.91 -2.57 -8.12
CA THR A 4 -14.23 -1.49 -7.37
C THR A 4 -13.32 -2.06 -6.29
N GLN A 5 -13.79 -3.04 -5.51
CA GLN A 5 -12.97 -3.72 -4.51
C GLN A 5 -11.75 -4.41 -5.14
N ALA A 6 -11.92 -5.08 -6.28
CA ALA A 6 -10.81 -5.69 -7.02
C ALA A 6 -9.81 -4.65 -7.55
N SER A 7 -10.30 -3.52 -8.08
CA SER A 7 -9.43 -2.43 -8.52
C SER A 7 -8.61 -1.85 -7.37
N ASN A 8 -9.25 -1.63 -6.22
CA ASN A 8 -8.61 -1.10 -5.02
C ASN A 8 -7.51 -2.04 -4.48
N GLU A 9 -7.74 -3.35 -4.47
CA GLU A 9 -6.71 -4.35 -4.12
C GLU A 9 -5.50 -4.28 -5.04
N VAL A 10 -5.73 -4.20 -6.36
CA VAL A 10 -4.66 -4.12 -7.35
C VAL A 10 -3.87 -2.81 -7.17
N GLN A 11 -4.55 -1.69 -7.03
CA GLN A 11 -3.90 -0.38 -6.83
C GLN A 11 -3.10 -0.33 -5.55
N TYR A 12 -3.64 -0.87 -4.44
CA TYR A 12 -2.90 -0.98 -3.19
C TYR A 12 -1.62 -1.81 -3.35
N LYS A 13 -1.69 -3.00 -3.97
CA LYS A 13 -0.49 -3.82 -4.20
C LYS A 13 0.55 -3.15 -5.08
N ILE A 14 0.12 -2.39 -6.10
CA ILE A 14 1.02 -1.60 -6.93
C ILE A 14 1.68 -0.50 -6.09
N SER A 15 0.94 0.20 -5.23
CA SER A 15 1.48 1.23 -4.35
C SER A 15 2.57 0.69 -3.42
N ILE A 16 2.36 -0.50 -2.82
CA ILE A 16 3.36 -1.19 -1.99
C ILE A 16 4.63 -1.50 -2.78
N LYS A 17 4.50 -2.00 -4.02
CA LYS A 17 5.67 -2.29 -4.88
C LYS A 17 6.51 -1.04 -5.11
N PHE A 18 5.88 0.09 -5.41
CA PHE A 18 6.60 1.36 -5.55
C PHE A 18 7.23 1.80 -4.24
N LEU A 19 6.50 1.71 -3.13
CA LEU A 19 7.00 2.12 -1.82
C LEU A 19 8.25 1.31 -1.41
N ASN A 20 8.28 0.01 -1.71
CA ASN A 20 9.44 -0.85 -1.51
C ASN A 20 10.64 -0.43 -2.36
N ILE A 21 10.42 -0.02 -3.62
CA ILE A 21 11.48 0.50 -4.49
C ILE A 21 12.05 1.81 -3.93
N LEU A 22 11.18 2.72 -3.49
CA LEU A 22 11.61 4.01 -2.92
C LEU A 22 12.45 3.80 -1.65
N LEU A 23 12.01 2.91 -0.75
CA LEU A 23 12.75 2.58 0.46
C LEU A 23 14.09 1.93 0.16
N ARG A 24 14.11 0.92 -0.73
CA ARG A 24 15.35 0.22 -1.13
C ARG A 24 16.40 1.17 -1.71
N ASN A 25 15.95 2.20 -2.45
CA ASN A 25 16.83 3.19 -3.05
C ASN A 25 17.19 4.35 -2.11
N GLY A 26 16.74 4.32 -0.85
CA GLY A 26 17.02 5.38 0.13
C GLY A 26 16.31 6.71 -0.18
N ILE A 27 15.30 6.72 -1.05
CA ILE A 27 14.53 7.92 -1.41
C ILE A 27 13.60 8.33 -0.26
N ILE A 28 13.11 7.35 0.49
CA ILE A 28 12.30 7.56 1.68
C ILE A 28 12.89 6.76 2.86
N THR A 29 12.64 7.26 4.05
CA THR A 29 12.93 6.57 5.31
C THR A 29 11.86 5.54 5.64
N SER A 30 12.16 4.59 6.55
CA SER A 30 11.17 3.64 7.07
C SER A 30 9.99 4.32 7.76
N ASN A 31 10.19 5.50 8.36
CA ASN A 31 9.12 6.27 8.98
C ASN A 31 8.17 6.87 7.94
N GLU A 32 8.72 7.40 6.85
CA GLU A 32 7.94 7.91 5.71
C GLU A 32 7.21 6.78 4.99
N TYR A 33 7.85 5.63 4.82
CA TYR A 33 7.21 4.41 4.32
C TYR A 33 5.93 4.11 5.11
N LYS A 34 6.02 4.01 6.44
CA LYS A 34 4.88 3.67 7.28
C LYS A 34 3.73 4.67 7.13
N LYS A 35 4.05 5.97 7.16
CA LYS A 35 3.04 7.04 6.98
C LYS A 35 2.35 6.95 5.61
N ILE A 36 3.10 6.65 4.55
CA ILE A 36 2.54 6.51 3.20
C ILE A 36 1.70 5.24 3.08
N ASP A 37 2.13 4.11 3.66
CA ASP A 37 1.32 2.89 3.69
C ASP A 37 -0.01 3.10 4.45
N ASP A 38 0.03 3.78 5.60
CA ASP A 38 -1.17 4.11 6.37
C ASP A 38 -2.15 4.96 5.53
N LEU A 39 -1.65 5.90 4.73
CA LEU A 39 -2.45 6.70 3.79
C LEU A 39 -2.98 5.86 2.60
N ASN A 40 -2.17 4.95 2.07
CA ASN A 40 -2.59 4.06 0.98
C ASN A 40 -3.71 3.11 1.44
N ARG A 41 -3.63 2.58 2.67
CA ARG A 41 -4.70 1.74 3.26
C ARG A 41 -6.02 2.52 3.39
N GLN A 42 -5.95 3.78 3.80
CA GLN A 42 -7.13 4.67 3.86
C GLN A 42 -7.68 5.04 2.48
N THR A 43 -6.80 5.24 1.50
CA THR A 43 -7.19 5.68 0.15
C THR A 43 -7.83 4.56 -0.65
N PHE A 44 -7.19 3.38 -0.67
CA PHE A 44 -7.65 2.25 -1.46
C PHE A 44 -8.67 1.42 -0.68
N THR A 45 -8.72 1.50 0.65
CA THR A 45 -9.60 0.65 1.48
C THR A 45 -9.55 -0.83 1.06
N PRO A 46 -8.36 -1.44 0.90
CA PRO A 46 -8.27 -2.82 0.44
C PRO A 46 -8.84 -3.75 1.51
N GLU A 47 -9.75 -4.63 1.13
CA GLU A 47 -10.45 -5.52 2.06
C GLU A 47 -9.49 -6.51 2.73
N LEU A 48 -8.41 -6.88 2.04
CA LEU A 48 -7.37 -7.76 2.56
C LEU A 48 -6.29 -7.01 3.36
N SER A 49 -6.46 -5.72 3.65
CA SER A 49 -5.53 -4.92 4.46
C SER A 49 -5.15 -5.59 5.78
N GLN A 50 -6.11 -6.25 6.45
CA GLN A 50 -5.89 -6.95 7.70
C GLN A 50 -4.97 -8.17 7.56
N VAL A 51 -4.92 -8.79 6.37
CA VAL A 51 -4.08 -9.96 6.08
C VAL A 51 -2.67 -9.54 5.64
N TYR A 52 -2.51 -8.34 5.08
CA TYR A 52 -1.21 -7.77 4.70
C TYR A 52 -0.47 -7.08 5.87
N ALA A 53 -1.08 -6.98 7.06
CA ALA A 53 -0.46 -6.35 8.23
C ALA A 53 0.44 -7.30 9.04
N GLN A 54 0.73 -8.50 8.52
CA GLN A 54 1.60 -9.51 9.12
C GLN A 54 3.07 -9.33 8.74
#